data_AF-A0A8J3TMC1-F1
#
_entry.id   AF-A0A8J3TMC1-F1
#
_cell.length_a   1.000
_cell.length_b   1.000
_cell.length_c   1.000
_cell.angle_alpha   90.00
_cell.angle_beta   90.00
_cell.angle_gamma   90.00
#
_symmetry.space_group_name_H-M   'P 1'
#
loop_
_entity.id
_entity.type
_entity.pdbx_description
1 polymer ?
#
loop_
_entity_poly.entity_id
_entity_poly.type
_entity_poly.pdbx_seq_one_letter_code
_entity_poly.pdbx_strand_id
1 'polypeptide(L)'
;MTQAGTTGDRRLPALVSEVDIVRPVPAFPAVDRDGRRVERVWLLVRVFDEPVGSVTVDVPDGGLSATDVASAVDAAHGPAVRSRLAAAGAVVGPELPVEGVPVAGAPAFLARREEVLRTAPPITVVVCTRERPGPLARCLDSLLAQAYPRFRVLVVDNAPVTDATERVVKEASNRGPVEYLRAPLPGLSYARNAAVTAAGGEILAWLDDDEVADRHWLAEVARALADHPGADVVSGVIVPAELETRAQIWFEQFGGHSKGRGFTPAVFSPATAHLQSPLYPLPPFGTGANMTFRPGVIEGIGGFDAALGAGTPAMGSEDTLAFTRVLLGGGTIVYQPTALTWHYHRRDLDGLRRQMIGYGAGLTAAYTSLILSDPRVLVGLARLVPTALRDLTSDDSLRSAGLEADFPRELMGANRRGMLTGPFRYLAGRRRNRRLRAGSGGT
;
A
#
# COMPACT_ATOMS: atom_id res chain seq x y z
N MET A 1 38.16 29.87 -19.50
CA MET A 1 38.51 29.31 -18.18
C MET A 1 37.25 28.80 -17.54
N THR A 2 37.06 27.49 -17.65
CA THR A 2 35.95 26.71 -17.11
C THR A 2 36.10 26.68 -15.59
N GLN A 3 35.16 27.28 -14.85
CA GLN A 3 35.05 27.01 -13.42
C GLN A 3 34.55 25.57 -13.29
N ALA A 4 35.43 24.70 -12.79
CA ALA A 4 35.09 23.37 -12.35
C ALA A 4 34.00 23.48 -11.29
N GLY A 5 32.78 23.03 -11.66
CA GLY A 5 31.72 22.77 -10.70
C GLY A 5 32.23 21.72 -9.72
N THR A 6 32.26 22.09 -8.45
CA THR A 6 32.51 21.18 -7.33
C THR A 6 31.62 19.95 -7.49
N THR A 7 32.25 18.77 -7.52
CA THR A 7 31.60 17.46 -7.43
C THR A 7 30.87 17.37 -6.09
N GLY A 8 29.63 17.88 -6.05
CA GLY A 8 28.74 17.69 -4.93
C GLY A 8 28.56 16.21 -4.68
N ASP A 9 28.74 15.80 -3.42
CA ASP A 9 28.60 14.44 -2.91
C ASP A 9 27.21 13.88 -3.29
N ARG A 10 27.12 13.24 -4.47
CA ARG A 10 25.87 12.66 -4.95
C ARG A 10 25.63 11.40 -4.12
N ARG A 11 24.72 11.49 -3.15
CA ARG A 11 24.36 10.36 -2.28
C ARG A 11 23.02 9.75 -2.67
N LEU A 12 22.92 8.43 -2.51
CA LEU A 12 21.70 7.65 -2.58
C LEU A 12 21.31 7.23 -1.15
N PRO A 13 20.24 7.80 -0.55
CA PRO A 13 19.87 7.52 0.84
C PRO A 13 19.60 6.06 1.14
N ALA A 14 18.89 5.35 0.25
CA ALA A 14 18.84 3.89 0.28
C ALA A 14 18.59 3.31 -1.12
N LEU A 15 19.31 2.24 -1.44
CA LEU A 15 19.00 1.37 -2.57
C LEU A 15 17.90 0.39 -2.14
N VAL A 16 16.80 0.32 -2.90
CA VAL A 16 15.76 -0.69 -2.69
C VAL A 16 16.11 -1.94 -3.48
N SER A 17 16.09 -3.10 -2.83
CA SER A 17 16.31 -4.40 -3.45
C SER A 17 15.53 -5.50 -2.71
N GLU A 18 15.56 -6.72 -3.23
CA GLU A 18 15.04 -7.90 -2.57
C GLU A 18 16.06 -9.04 -2.60
N VAL A 19 15.86 -10.03 -1.72
CA VAL A 19 16.61 -11.28 -1.69
C VAL A 19 15.65 -12.42 -1.36
N ASP A 20 15.72 -13.51 -2.13
CA ASP A 20 15.11 -14.78 -1.76
C ASP A 20 16.21 -15.72 -1.28
N ILE A 21 16.13 -16.17 -0.02
CA ILE A 21 17.19 -16.91 0.68
C ILE A 21 17.46 -18.29 0.05
N VAL A 22 16.61 -18.75 -0.85
CA VAL A 22 16.84 -19.99 -1.62
C VAL A 22 17.66 -19.77 -2.88
N ARG A 23 18.00 -18.52 -3.18
CA ARG A 23 18.85 -18.10 -4.29
C ARG A 23 20.14 -17.47 -3.74
N PRO A 24 21.19 -17.32 -4.58
CA PRO A 24 22.40 -16.64 -4.15
C PRO A 24 22.12 -15.24 -3.60
N VAL A 25 22.67 -14.97 -2.41
CA VAL A 25 22.55 -13.69 -1.72
C VAL A 25 23.36 -12.63 -2.49
N PRO A 26 22.75 -11.49 -2.85
CA PRO A 26 23.45 -10.46 -3.60
C PRO A 26 24.49 -9.72 -2.75
N ALA A 27 25.52 -9.20 -3.40
CA ALA A 27 26.38 -8.15 -2.86
C ALA A 27 25.99 -6.80 -3.47
N PHE A 28 26.25 -5.71 -2.76
CA PHE A 28 25.90 -4.37 -3.19
C PHE A 28 27.12 -3.45 -3.27
N PRO A 29 27.32 -2.73 -4.38
CA PRO A 29 28.46 -1.83 -4.50
C PRO A 29 28.28 -0.59 -3.61
N ALA A 30 29.39 0.01 -3.19
CA ALA A 30 29.37 1.31 -2.50
C ALA A 30 28.82 2.44 -3.36
N VAL A 31 28.88 2.30 -4.69
CA VAL A 31 28.46 3.32 -5.66
C VAL A 31 27.47 2.71 -6.63
N ASP A 32 26.36 3.38 -6.87
CA ASP A 32 25.35 2.93 -7.82
C ASP A 32 25.75 3.19 -9.28
N ARG A 33 24.88 2.80 -10.23
CA ARG A 33 25.13 2.96 -11.68
C ARG A 33 25.25 4.42 -12.12
N ASP A 34 24.71 5.36 -11.34
CA ASP A 34 24.71 6.80 -11.62
C ASP A 34 25.88 7.53 -10.94
N GLY A 35 26.80 6.79 -10.32
CA GLY A 35 27.95 7.34 -9.62
C GLY A 35 27.61 7.92 -8.24
N ARG A 36 26.47 7.55 -7.65
CA ARG A 36 26.04 8.04 -6.33
C ARG A 36 26.56 7.11 -5.23
N ARG A 37 27.07 7.67 -4.12
CA ARG A 37 27.42 6.90 -2.92
C ARG A 37 26.15 6.33 -2.28
N VAL A 38 26.06 5.01 -2.19
CA VAL A 38 24.97 4.31 -1.49
C VAL A 38 25.22 4.42 0.01
N GLU A 39 24.26 4.95 0.75
CA GLU A 39 24.32 5.04 2.22
C GLU A 39 23.79 3.74 2.86
N ARG A 40 22.66 3.23 2.35
CA ARG A 40 21.96 2.06 2.90
C ARG A 40 21.39 1.18 1.78
N VAL A 41 21.12 -0.08 2.08
CA VAL A 41 20.27 -0.96 1.27
C VAL A 41 19.04 -1.32 2.09
N TRP A 42 17.85 -1.04 1.56
CA TRP A 42 16.59 -1.58 2.05
C TRP A 42 16.29 -2.86 1.29
N LEU A 43 16.17 -3.97 2.02
CA LEU A 43 16.01 -5.31 1.47
C LEU A 43 14.67 -5.91 1.88
N LEU A 44 13.83 -6.26 0.90
CA LEU A 44 12.74 -7.20 1.10
C LEU A 44 13.33 -8.63 1.18
N VAL A 45 13.07 -9.31 2.29
CA VAL A 45 13.54 -10.68 2.54
C VAL A 45 12.43 -11.66 2.20
N ARG A 46 12.74 -12.63 1.35
CA ARG A 46 11.82 -13.70 0.94
C ARG A 46 12.39 -15.09 1.21
N VAL A 47 11.48 -16.04 1.30
CA VAL A 47 11.80 -17.48 1.25
C VAL A 47 10.76 -18.12 0.34
N PHE A 48 11.18 -18.69 -0.79
CA PHE A 48 10.27 -19.28 -1.79
C PHE A 48 9.25 -18.26 -2.36
N ASP A 49 9.72 -17.07 -2.72
CA ASP A 49 8.93 -15.90 -3.08
C ASP A 49 7.97 -15.38 -1.98
N GLU A 50 7.86 -16.04 -0.81
CA GLU A 50 7.06 -15.58 0.33
C GLU A 50 7.80 -14.44 1.05
N PRO A 51 7.25 -13.21 1.12
CA PRO A 51 7.86 -12.14 1.90
C PRO A 51 7.80 -12.46 3.40
N VAL A 52 8.97 -12.47 4.03
CA VAL A 52 9.16 -12.71 5.46
C VAL A 52 9.19 -11.40 6.25
N GLY A 53 9.80 -10.38 5.67
CA GLY A 53 10.16 -9.16 6.36
C GLY A 53 10.99 -8.22 5.48
N SER A 54 11.39 -7.09 6.04
CA SER A 54 12.39 -6.23 5.42
C SER A 54 13.51 -5.89 6.41
N VAL A 55 14.71 -5.61 5.90
CA VAL A 55 15.85 -5.15 6.69
C VAL A 55 16.53 -3.99 5.99
N THR A 56 17.01 -3.00 6.75
CA THR A 56 17.83 -1.91 6.21
C THR A 56 19.24 -2.05 6.74
N VAL A 57 20.24 -2.00 5.86
CA VAL A 57 21.65 -2.24 6.19
C VAL A 57 22.49 -1.06 5.69
N ASP A 58 23.38 -0.55 6.53
CA ASP A 58 24.31 0.51 6.15
C ASP A 58 25.38 -0.04 5.18
N VAL A 59 25.77 0.78 4.20
CA VAL A 59 26.76 0.40 3.18
C VAL A 59 28.12 1.05 3.49
N PRO A 60 29.13 0.25 3.90
CA PRO A 60 30.46 0.78 4.18
C PRO A 60 31.18 1.20 2.90
N ASP A 61 32.33 1.86 3.02
CA ASP A 61 33.07 2.43 1.89
C ASP A 61 33.47 1.40 0.83
N GLY A 62 33.66 0.14 1.23
CA GLY A 62 33.97 -0.98 0.34
C GLY A 62 32.76 -1.64 -0.33
N GLY A 63 31.54 -1.23 0.01
CA GLY A 63 30.31 -1.91 -0.39
C GLY A 63 29.89 -2.99 0.61
N LEU A 64 28.73 -3.59 0.37
CA LEU A 64 28.15 -4.61 1.24
C LEU A 64 28.36 -5.99 0.62
N SER A 65 29.07 -6.89 1.31
CA SER A 65 29.31 -8.24 0.81
C SER A 65 28.07 -9.13 0.97
N ALA A 66 28.01 -10.25 0.23
CA ALA A 66 26.91 -11.22 0.37
C ALA A 66 26.86 -11.82 1.79
N THR A 67 28.01 -11.98 2.45
CA THR A 67 28.09 -12.43 3.85
C THR A 67 27.48 -11.39 4.79
N ASP A 68 27.78 -10.10 4.62
CA ASP A 68 27.18 -9.03 5.43
C ASP A 68 25.65 -8.99 5.27
N VAL A 69 25.17 -9.16 4.03
CA VAL A 69 23.73 -9.25 3.75
C VAL A 69 23.11 -10.47 4.44
N ALA A 70 23.72 -11.65 4.31
CA ALA A 70 23.22 -12.87 4.94
C ALA A 70 23.17 -12.74 6.48
N SER A 71 24.21 -12.17 7.10
CA SER A 71 24.25 -11.90 8.54
C SER A 71 23.18 -10.89 8.97
N ALA A 72 22.97 -9.81 8.21
CA ALA A 72 21.94 -8.83 8.51
C ALA A 72 20.53 -9.43 8.39
N VAL A 73 20.28 -10.27 7.38
CA VAL A 73 19.02 -11.00 7.24
C VAL A 73 18.84 -11.97 8.40
N ASP A 74 19.86 -12.73 8.79
CA ASP A 74 19.73 -13.70 9.86
C ASP A 74 19.47 -13.03 11.22
N ALA A 75 20.15 -11.90 11.48
CA ALA A 75 19.93 -11.11 12.68
C ALA A 75 18.49 -10.56 12.75
N ALA A 76 17.94 -10.10 11.63
CA ALA A 76 16.61 -9.50 11.59
C ALA A 76 15.46 -10.54 11.53
N HIS A 77 15.63 -11.60 10.74
CA HIS A 77 14.55 -12.51 10.33
C HIS A 77 14.91 -14.00 10.43
N GLY A 78 16.08 -14.35 10.96
CA GLY A 78 16.61 -15.72 11.00
C GLY A 78 15.65 -16.77 11.56
N PRO A 79 14.96 -16.55 12.70
CA PRO A 79 13.96 -17.51 13.20
C PRO A 79 12.83 -17.79 12.21
N ALA A 80 12.32 -16.75 11.54
CA ALA A 80 11.23 -16.86 10.58
C ALA A 80 11.68 -17.50 9.26
N VAL A 81 12.91 -17.21 8.83
CA VAL A 81 13.55 -17.82 7.65
C VAL A 81 13.79 -19.31 7.89
N ARG A 82 14.46 -19.67 9.00
CA ARG A 82 14.73 -21.08 9.37
C ARG A 82 13.45 -21.89 9.54
N SER A 83 12.41 -21.31 10.14
CA SER A 83 11.11 -21.98 10.29
C SER A 83 10.51 -22.38 8.93
N ARG A 84 10.52 -21.46 7.94
CA ARG A 84 10.02 -21.73 6.58
C ARG A 84 10.87 -22.75 5.82
N LEU A 85 12.20 -22.63 5.90
CA LEU A 85 13.13 -23.56 5.28
C LEU A 85 12.97 -24.97 5.87
N ALA A 86 12.88 -25.10 7.19
CA ALA A 86 12.65 -26.36 7.88
C ALA A 86 11.30 -26.99 7.51
N ALA A 87 10.24 -26.18 7.36
CA ALA A 87 8.93 -26.65 6.89
C ALA A 87 8.97 -27.21 5.45
N ALA A 88 9.95 -26.79 4.64
CA ALA A 88 10.23 -27.35 3.31
C ALA A 88 11.25 -28.50 3.33
N GLY A 89 11.65 -28.98 4.51
CA GLY A 89 12.61 -30.08 4.67
C GLY A 89 14.08 -29.68 4.47
N ALA A 90 14.40 -28.39 4.40
CA ALA A 90 15.78 -27.94 4.32
C ALA A 90 16.45 -27.97 5.70
N VAL A 91 17.71 -28.41 5.73
CA VAL A 91 18.57 -28.33 6.92
C VAL A 91 19.45 -27.11 6.79
N VAL A 92 19.27 -26.13 7.66
CA VAL A 92 20.04 -24.88 7.67
C VAL A 92 20.96 -24.91 8.88
N GLY A 93 22.23 -24.57 8.65
CA GLY A 93 23.20 -24.40 9.71
C GLY A 93 22.91 -23.19 10.62
N PRO A 94 23.81 -22.88 11.56
CA PRO A 94 23.67 -21.70 12.41
C PRO A 94 23.67 -20.39 11.61
N GLU A 95 24.34 -20.36 10.46
CA GLU A 95 24.44 -19.20 9.57
C GLU A 95 23.71 -19.47 8.25
N LEU A 96 23.18 -18.40 7.63
CA LEU A 96 22.55 -18.48 6.30
C LEU A 96 23.63 -18.59 5.21
N PRO A 97 23.57 -19.59 4.31
CA PRO A 97 24.55 -19.73 3.23
C PRO A 97 24.36 -18.65 2.16
N VAL A 98 25.47 -18.10 1.66
CA VAL A 98 25.45 -17.03 0.65
C VAL A 98 25.09 -17.56 -0.74
N GLU A 99 25.28 -18.84 -1.00
CA GLU A 99 24.92 -19.51 -2.25
C GLU A 99 23.41 -19.76 -2.38
N GLY A 100 22.67 -19.56 -1.29
CA GLY A 100 21.25 -19.92 -1.15
C GLY A 100 21.06 -21.34 -0.61
N VAL A 101 19.84 -21.61 -0.12
CA VAL A 101 19.48 -22.90 0.45
C VAL A 101 18.73 -23.75 -0.59
N PRO A 102 19.32 -24.85 -1.10
CA PRO A 102 18.62 -25.75 -2.00
C PRO A 102 17.54 -26.52 -1.25
N VAL A 103 16.40 -26.71 -1.91
CA VAL A 103 15.25 -27.50 -1.42
C VAL A 103 14.90 -28.57 -2.43
N ALA A 104 14.74 -29.81 -1.96
CA ALA A 104 14.45 -30.96 -2.82
C ALA A 104 12.97 -31.09 -3.22
N GLY A 105 12.05 -30.39 -2.53
CA GLY A 105 10.60 -30.47 -2.77
C GLY A 105 9.95 -29.09 -2.88
N ALA A 106 8.71 -29.05 -3.39
CA ALA A 106 7.91 -27.83 -3.44
C ALA A 106 7.45 -27.45 -2.02
N PRO A 107 7.81 -26.28 -1.49
CA PRO A 107 7.33 -25.78 -0.20
C PRO A 107 5.80 -25.72 -0.18
N ALA A 108 5.19 -26.01 0.97
CA ALA A 108 3.73 -25.97 1.15
C ALA A 108 3.11 -24.64 0.71
N PHE A 109 3.84 -23.53 0.88
CA PHE A 109 3.45 -22.21 0.40
C PHE A 109 3.26 -22.16 -1.13
N LEU A 110 4.26 -22.61 -1.89
CA LEU A 110 4.18 -22.65 -3.35
C LEU A 110 3.13 -23.66 -3.84
N ALA A 111 3.05 -24.83 -3.21
CA ALA A 111 2.03 -25.83 -3.53
C ALA A 111 0.61 -25.30 -3.30
N ARG A 112 0.36 -24.56 -2.22
CA ARG A 112 -0.93 -23.92 -1.94
C ARG A 112 -1.27 -22.84 -2.97
N ARG A 113 -0.28 -22.04 -3.40
CA ARG A 113 -0.46 -21.06 -4.49
C ARG A 113 -0.88 -21.76 -5.79
N GLU A 114 -0.16 -22.81 -6.19
CA GLU A 114 -0.49 -23.59 -7.39
C GLU A 114 -1.88 -24.24 -7.31
N GLU A 115 -2.26 -24.74 -6.13
CA GLU A 115 -3.59 -25.28 -5.89
C GLU A 115 -4.68 -24.23 -6.16
N VAL A 116 -4.54 -23.04 -5.56
CA VAL A 116 -5.53 -21.97 -5.72
C VAL A 116 -5.60 -21.48 -7.17
N LEU A 117 -4.47 -21.45 -7.89
CA LEU A 117 -4.45 -21.04 -9.30
C LEU A 117 -5.27 -21.97 -10.22
N ARG A 118 -5.44 -23.26 -9.86
CA ARG A 118 -6.28 -24.20 -10.64
C ARG A 118 -7.76 -23.84 -10.60
N THR A 119 -8.22 -23.21 -9.52
CA THR A 119 -9.61 -22.78 -9.32
C THR A 119 -9.71 -21.26 -9.15
N ALA A 120 -8.73 -20.53 -9.69
CA ALA A 120 -8.61 -19.08 -9.58
C ALA A 120 -9.94 -18.37 -9.89
N PRO A 121 -10.48 -17.55 -8.97
CA PRO A 121 -11.65 -16.74 -9.25
C PRO A 121 -11.29 -15.60 -10.23
N PRO A 122 -12.22 -15.13 -11.08
CA PRO A 122 -11.97 -13.95 -11.89
C PRO A 122 -11.80 -12.71 -10.99
N ILE A 123 -10.77 -11.91 -11.26
CA ILE A 123 -10.50 -10.64 -10.55
C ILE A 123 -10.43 -9.50 -11.56
N THR A 124 -11.14 -8.41 -11.28
CA THR A 124 -11.00 -7.17 -12.04
C THR A 124 -10.14 -6.20 -11.26
N VAL A 125 -8.97 -5.88 -11.82
CA VAL A 125 -8.06 -4.90 -11.25
C VAL A 125 -8.49 -3.52 -11.67
N VAL A 126 -8.78 -2.63 -10.73
CA VAL A 126 -9.20 -1.26 -10.96
C VAL A 126 -8.03 -0.32 -10.70
N VAL A 127 -7.63 0.44 -11.72
CA VAL A 127 -6.62 1.49 -11.59
C VAL A 127 -7.26 2.84 -11.84
N CYS A 128 -7.41 3.66 -10.79
CA CYS A 128 -7.94 5.02 -10.93
C CYS A 128 -6.79 5.99 -11.17
N THR A 129 -6.85 6.77 -12.26
CA THR A 129 -5.76 7.65 -12.67
C THR A 129 -6.29 9.00 -13.14
N ARG A 130 -5.41 10.01 -13.15
CA ARG A 130 -5.69 11.32 -13.73
C ARG A 130 -4.40 12.02 -14.12
N GLU A 131 -4.20 12.24 -15.41
CA GLU A 131 -3.07 12.99 -15.97
C GLU A 131 -1.69 12.48 -15.49
N ARG A 132 -1.55 11.15 -15.41
CA ARG A 132 -0.32 10.45 -14.97
C ARG A 132 0.07 9.31 -15.92
N PRO A 133 0.24 9.58 -17.23
CA PRO A 133 0.50 8.53 -18.22
C PRO A 133 1.78 7.71 -17.94
N GLY A 134 2.84 8.35 -17.43
CA GLY A 134 4.11 7.67 -17.12
C GLY A 134 4.01 6.66 -15.96
N PRO A 135 3.56 7.08 -14.76
CA PRO A 135 3.27 6.15 -13.67
C PRO A 135 2.30 5.03 -14.08
N LEU A 136 1.20 5.38 -14.76
CA LEU A 136 0.23 4.41 -15.25
C LEU A 136 0.85 3.36 -16.17
N ALA A 137 1.72 3.75 -17.11
CA ALA A 137 2.38 2.81 -18.00
C ALA A 137 3.19 1.76 -17.21
N ARG A 138 3.98 2.19 -16.20
CA ARG A 138 4.73 1.27 -15.32
C ARG A 138 3.81 0.36 -14.50
N CYS A 139 2.73 0.91 -13.97
CA CYS A 139 1.71 0.14 -13.25
C CYS A 139 1.13 -0.96 -14.16
N LEU A 140 0.72 -0.61 -15.38
CA LEU A 140 0.16 -1.55 -16.36
C LEU A 140 1.17 -2.62 -16.78
N ASP A 141 2.45 -2.28 -16.95
CA ASP A 141 3.49 -3.26 -17.24
C ASP A 141 3.60 -4.33 -16.14
N SER A 142 3.50 -3.93 -14.87
CA SER A 142 3.50 -4.86 -13.74
C SER A 142 2.24 -5.74 -13.67
N LEU A 143 1.10 -5.18 -14.05
CA LEU A 143 -0.18 -5.90 -14.10
C LEU A 143 -0.21 -6.92 -15.26
N LEU A 144 0.37 -6.58 -16.41
CA LEU A 144 0.49 -7.49 -17.54
C LEU A 144 1.48 -8.64 -17.27
N ALA A 145 2.37 -8.48 -16.28
CA ALA A 145 3.33 -9.51 -15.86
C ALA A 145 2.79 -10.45 -14.76
N GLN A 146 1.53 -10.30 -14.32
CA GLN A 146 0.96 -11.11 -13.25
C GLN A 146 0.93 -12.61 -13.61
N ALA A 147 1.39 -13.44 -12.68
CA ALA A 147 1.28 -14.89 -12.74
C ALA A 147 -0.12 -15.34 -12.30
N TYR A 148 -1.16 -14.89 -13.01
CA TYR A 148 -2.56 -15.17 -12.68
C TYR A 148 -3.40 -15.35 -13.95
N PRO A 149 -4.20 -16.43 -14.08
CA PRO A 149 -4.80 -16.79 -15.37
C PRO A 149 -6.11 -16.06 -15.69
N ARG A 150 -6.80 -15.47 -14.70
CA ARG A 150 -8.19 -15.01 -14.84
C ARG A 150 -8.37 -13.59 -14.31
N PHE A 151 -7.81 -12.61 -15.00
CA PHE A 151 -8.02 -11.21 -14.64
C PHE A 151 -8.19 -10.32 -15.86
N ARG A 152 -8.77 -9.14 -15.62
CA ARG A 152 -8.74 -7.98 -16.51
C ARG A 152 -8.35 -6.75 -15.71
N VAL A 153 -7.89 -5.71 -16.40
CA VAL A 153 -7.56 -4.41 -15.82
C VAL A 153 -8.55 -3.37 -16.35
N LEU A 154 -9.27 -2.71 -15.47
CA LEU A 154 -10.15 -1.59 -15.76
C LEU A 154 -9.47 -0.30 -15.32
N VAL A 155 -8.92 0.45 -16.28
CA VAL A 155 -8.34 1.77 -16.01
C VAL A 155 -9.44 2.82 -16.03
N VAL A 156 -9.65 3.49 -14.90
CA VAL A 156 -10.62 4.56 -14.76
C VAL A 156 -9.93 5.91 -14.82
N ASP A 157 -10.07 6.60 -15.96
CA ASP A 157 -9.53 7.92 -16.19
C ASP A 157 -10.45 9.00 -15.64
N ASN A 158 -10.01 9.70 -14.59
CA ASN A 158 -10.84 10.57 -13.78
C ASN A 158 -10.81 12.03 -14.24
N ALA A 159 -11.90 12.48 -14.84
CA ALA A 159 -12.09 13.83 -15.37
C ALA A 159 -10.86 14.30 -16.19
N PRO A 160 -10.45 13.52 -17.21
CA PRO A 160 -9.32 13.86 -18.05
C PRO A 160 -9.59 15.12 -18.86
N VAL A 161 -8.53 15.91 -19.01
CA VAL A 161 -8.50 17.09 -19.89
C VAL A 161 -7.64 16.85 -21.13
N THR A 162 -6.88 15.75 -21.16
CA THR A 162 -6.13 15.27 -22.33
C THR A 162 -6.52 13.83 -22.68
N ASP A 163 -6.02 13.32 -23.80
CA ASP A 163 -6.15 11.93 -24.24
C ASP A 163 -4.90 11.08 -23.90
N ALA A 164 -3.99 11.60 -23.08
CA ALA A 164 -2.72 10.94 -22.78
C ALA A 164 -2.90 9.60 -22.05
N THR A 165 -3.83 9.54 -21.08
CA THR A 165 -4.18 8.30 -20.39
C THR A 165 -4.76 7.26 -21.36
N GLU A 166 -5.72 7.66 -22.21
CA GLU A 166 -6.36 6.77 -23.18
C GLU A 166 -5.35 6.15 -24.14
N ARG A 167 -4.34 6.92 -24.60
CA ARG A 167 -3.24 6.38 -25.41
C ARG A 167 -2.44 5.29 -24.69
N VAL A 168 -2.07 5.51 -23.43
CA VAL A 168 -1.34 4.52 -22.62
C VAL A 168 -2.17 3.24 -22.47
N VAL A 169 -3.47 3.37 -22.20
CA VAL A 169 -4.37 2.21 -22.08
C VAL A 169 -4.51 1.47 -23.40
N LYS A 170 -4.64 2.18 -24.53
CA LYS A 170 -4.70 1.58 -25.86
C LYS A 170 -3.43 0.83 -26.22
N GLU A 171 -2.26 1.30 -25.80
CA GLU A 171 -1.00 0.58 -26.01
C GLU A 171 -0.94 -0.70 -25.16
N ALA A 172 -1.35 -0.61 -23.88
CA ALA A 172 -1.38 -1.76 -22.98
C ALA A 172 -2.41 -2.82 -23.39
N SER A 173 -3.56 -2.41 -23.94
CA SER A 173 -4.61 -3.35 -24.39
C SER A 173 -4.19 -4.22 -25.57
N ASN A 174 -3.18 -3.80 -26.34
CA ASN A 174 -2.59 -4.65 -27.39
C ASN A 174 -1.74 -5.81 -26.79
N ARG A 175 -1.37 -5.74 -25.51
CA ARG A 175 -0.51 -6.71 -24.83
C ARG A 175 -1.28 -7.59 -23.84
N GLY A 176 -2.51 -7.25 -23.49
CA GLY A 176 -3.32 -8.03 -22.55
C GLY A 176 -4.69 -7.40 -22.25
N PRO A 177 -5.41 -7.93 -21.24
CA PRO A 177 -6.81 -7.60 -20.99
C PRO A 177 -6.96 -6.26 -20.25
N VAL A 178 -6.62 -5.15 -20.92
CA VAL A 178 -6.71 -3.79 -20.36
C VAL A 178 -7.83 -3.01 -21.04
N GLU A 179 -8.75 -2.49 -20.23
CA GLU A 179 -9.92 -1.73 -20.64
C GLU A 179 -9.85 -0.30 -20.12
N TYR A 180 -10.46 0.63 -20.86
CA TYR A 180 -10.53 2.04 -20.52
C TYR A 180 -11.95 2.43 -20.13
N LEU A 181 -12.09 3.14 -19.02
CA LEU A 181 -13.35 3.74 -18.57
C LEU A 181 -13.11 5.22 -18.24
N ARG A 182 -13.85 6.11 -18.89
CA ARG A 182 -13.82 7.53 -18.56
C ARG A 182 -14.82 7.85 -17.45
N ALA A 183 -14.34 8.40 -16.34
CA ALA A 183 -15.19 8.91 -15.25
C ALA A 183 -15.25 10.44 -15.28
N PRO A 184 -16.36 11.08 -15.71
CA PRO A 184 -16.38 12.51 -16.03
C PRO A 184 -16.32 13.43 -14.81
N LEU A 185 -16.76 12.97 -13.63
CA LEU A 185 -16.80 13.79 -12.42
C LEU A 185 -15.46 13.73 -11.66
N PRO A 186 -14.83 14.87 -11.33
CA PRO A 186 -13.53 14.88 -10.68
C PRO A 186 -13.62 14.43 -9.21
N GLY A 187 -12.72 13.52 -8.82
CA GLY A 187 -12.57 12.99 -7.46
C GLY A 187 -12.37 11.48 -7.48
N LEU A 188 -11.42 10.97 -6.69
CA LEU A 188 -11.06 9.55 -6.66
C LEU A 188 -12.26 8.64 -6.34
N SER A 189 -13.10 9.03 -5.39
CA SER A 189 -14.33 8.28 -5.07
C SER A 189 -15.32 8.23 -6.24
N TYR A 190 -15.37 9.25 -7.12
CA TYR A 190 -16.19 9.18 -8.34
C TYR A 190 -15.63 8.16 -9.32
N ALA A 191 -14.31 8.10 -9.49
CA ALA A 191 -13.65 7.09 -10.32
C ALA A 191 -13.89 5.67 -9.76
N ARG A 192 -13.69 5.46 -8.46
CA ARG A 192 -13.96 4.17 -7.83
C ARG A 192 -15.43 3.75 -7.96
N ASN A 193 -16.37 4.68 -7.76
CA ASN A 193 -17.79 4.37 -7.93
C ASN A 193 -18.18 4.11 -9.40
N ALA A 194 -17.50 4.73 -10.37
CA ALA A 194 -17.68 4.40 -11.78
C ALA A 194 -17.22 2.97 -12.08
N ALA A 195 -16.11 2.52 -11.49
CA ALA A 195 -15.68 1.12 -11.57
C ALA A 195 -16.71 0.17 -10.95
N VAL A 196 -17.23 0.48 -9.76
CA VAL A 196 -18.28 -0.32 -9.10
C VAL A 196 -19.55 -0.38 -9.96
N THR A 197 -19.88 0.69 -10.68
CA THR A 197 -21.04 0.68 -11.59
C THR A 197 -20.77 -0.20 -12.82
N ALA A 198 -19.55 -0.16 -13.37
CA ALA A 198 -19.17 -0.88 -14.59
C ALA A 198 -18.86 -2.37 -14.36
N ALA A 199 -18.41 -2.73 -13.15
CA ALA A 199 -17.92 -4.06 -12.80
C ALA A 199 -18.52 -4.58 -11.47
N GLY A 200 -19.70 -4.05 -11.10
CA GLY A 200 -20.41 -4.45 -9.89
C GLY A 200 -20.77 -5.93 -9.91
N GLY A 201 -20.69 -6.58 -8.74
CA GLY A 201 -20.86 -8.03 -8.63
C GLY A 201 -19.63 -8.88 -9.01
N GLU A 202 -18.50 -8.27 -9.37
CA GLU A 202 -17.21 -8.94 -9.55
C GLU A 202 -16.32 -8.82 -8.30
N ILE A 203 -15.25 -9.62 -8.21
CA ILE A 203 -14.17 -9.35 -7.25
C ILE A 203 -13.36 -8.19 -7.83
N LEU A 204 -13.30 -7.10 -7.07
CA LEU A 204 -12.62 -5.88 -7.49
C LEU A 204 -11.36 -5.70 -6.65
N ALA A 205 -10.20 -5.56 -7.29
CA ALA A 205 -8.92 -5.30 -6.66
C ALA A 205 -8.39 -3.92 -7.07
N TRP A 206 -8.16 -3.01 -6.14
CA TRP A 206 -7.63 -1.68 -6.40
C TRP A 206 -6.11 -1.67 -6.31
N LEU A 207 -5.51 -1.03 -7.32
CA LEU A 207 -4.11 -0.67 -7.38
C LEU A 207 -4.00 0.81 -7.80
N ASP A 208 -3.20 1.61 -7.10
CA ASP A 208 -2.98 3.01 -7.49
C ASP A 208 -1.97 3.11 -8.66
N ASP A 209 -2.05 4.18 -9.46
CA ASP A 209 -1.23 4.37 -10.66
C ASP A 209 0.26 4.64 -10.41
N ASP A 210 0.62 4.92 -9.16
CA ASP A 210 2.00 5.06 -8.67
C ASP A 210 2.50 3.80 -7.94
N GLU A 211 1.83 2.66 -8.12
CA GLU A 211 2.26 1.34 -7.64
C GLU A 211 2.67 0.36 -8.77
N VAL A 212 3.52 -0.59 -8.39
CA VAL A 212 3.94 -1.75 -9.17
C VAL A 212 3.50 -2.99 -8.40
N ALA A 213 2.67 -3.84 -9.02
CA ALA A 213 2.22 -5.07 -8.41
C ALA A 213 3.37 -6.10 -8.40
N ASP A 214 3.54 -6.81 -7.27
CA ASP A 214 4.39 -8.00 -7.24
C ASP A 214 3.89 -9.04 -8.24
N ARG A 215 4.77 -9.81 -8.87
CA ARG A 215 4.42 -10.82 -9.89
C ARG A 215 3.33 -11.80 -9.42
N HIS A 216 3.26 -12.08 -8.13
CA HIS A 216 2.29 -13.00 -7.54
C HIS A 216 1.16 -12.29 -6.78
N TRP A 217 1.03 -10.96 -6.88
CA TRP A 217 0.04 -10.17 -6.14
C TRP A 217 -1.38 -10.75 -6.25
N LEU A 218 -1.89 -10.97 -7.47
CA LEU A 218 -3.22 -11.54 -7.66
C LEU A 218 -3.35 -12.99 -7.19
N ALA A 219 -2.28 -13.78 -7.30
CA ALA A 219 -2.27 -15.16 -6.80
C ALA A 219 -2.40 -15.18 -5.27
N GLU A 220 -1.75 -14.24 -4.59
CA GLU A 220 -1.81 -14.11 -3.13
C GLU A 220 -3.13 -13.50 -2.63
N VAL A 221 -3.75 -12.60 -3.41
CA VAL A 221 -5.14 -12.17 -3.18
C VAL A 221 -6.10 -13.36 -3.28
N ALA A 222 -6.01 -14.15 -4.35
CA ALA A 222 -6.84 -15.34 -4.52
C ALA A 222 -6.61 -16.37 -3.41
N ARG A 223 -5.35 -16.54 -2.96
CA ARG A 223 -5.03 -17.45 -1.86
C ARG A 223 -5.64 -16.98 -0.55
N ALA A 224 -5.58 -15.68 -0.22
CA ALA A 224 -6.28 -15.15 0.95
C ALA A 224 -7.79 -15.37 0.89
N LEU A 225 -8.42 -15.19 -0.29
CA LEU A 225 -9.85 -15.44 -0.47
C LEU A 225 -10.21 -16.93 -0.33
N ALA A 226 -9.31 -17.84 -0.71
CA ALA A 226 -9.49 -19.28 -0.57
C ALA A 226 -9.28 -19.76 0.87
N ASP A 227 -8.26 -19.23 1.55
CA ASP A 227 -7.92 -19.56 2.94
C ASP A 227 -8.91 -18.91 3.93
N HIS A 228 -9.55 -17.81 3.53
CA HIS A 228 -10.57 -17.11 4.30
C HIS A 228 -11.86 -16.92 3.47
N PRO A 229 -12.71 -17.95 3.35
CA PRO A 229 -13.96 -17.87 2.59
C PRO A 229 -14.92 -16.77 3.07
N GLY A 230 -14.86 -16.41 4.35
CA GLY A 230 -15.65 -15.33 4.97
C GLY A 230 -15.02 -13.93 4.91
N ALA A 231 -13.89 -13.74 4.22
CA ALA A 231 -13.29 -12.42 4.04
C ALA A 231 -14.12 -11.56 3.10
N ASP A 232 -14.58 -10.39 3.54
CA ASP A 232 -15.24 -9.40 2.67
C ASP A 232 -14.22 -8.55 1.93
N VAL A 233 -13.07 -8.32 2.57
CA VAL A 233 -11.97 -7.52 2.06
C VAL A 233 -10.65 -8.24 2.27
N VAL A 234 -9.76 -8.19 1.29
CA VAL A 234 -8.34 -8.53 1.43
C VAL A 234 -7.52 -7.26 1.21
N SER A 235 -6.57 -6.98 2.09
CA SER A 235 -5.56 -5.94 1.90
C SER A 235 -4.16 -6.54 1.96
N GLY A 236 -3.18 -5.84 1.41
CA GLY A 236 -1.81 -6.31 1.35
C GLY A 236 -0.78 -5.32 1.91
N VAL A 237 0.47 -5.77 1.95
CA VAL A 237 1.60 -4.90 2.30
C VAL A 237 1.96 -4.03 1.10
N ILE A 238 2.32 -2.78 1.38
CA ILE A 238 2.86 -1.85 0.39
C ILE A 238 4.25 -1.44 0.86
N VAL A 239 5.24 -1.71 0.02
CA VAL A 239 6.67 -1.45 0.30
C VAL A 239 7.20 -0.34 -0.62
N PRO A 240 8.32 0.33 -0.29
CA PRO A 240 8.88 1.37 -1.15
C PRO A 240 9.39 0.81 -2.47
N ALA A 241 8.98 1.39 -3.61
CA ALA A 241 9.57 1.08 -4.92
C ALA A 241 10.95 1.74 -5.10
N GLU A 242 11.19 2.86 -4.42
CA GLU A 242 12.45 3.59 -4.43
C GLU A 242 12.61 4.41 -3.14
N LEU A 243 13.86 4.64 -2.71
CA LEU A 243 14.21 5.45 -1.54
C LEU A 243 15.37 6.41 -1.85
N GLU A 244 15.26 7.09 -3.00
CA GLU A 244 16.33 7.95 -3.51
C GLU A 244 16.40 9.34 -2.86
N THR A 245 15.40 9.70 -2.05
CA THR A 245 15.29 11.02 -1.44
C THR A 245 15.01 10.92 0.05
N ARG A 246 15.42 11.96 0.79
CA ARG A 246 15.18 12.01 2.23
C ARG A 246 13.68 12.07 2.57
N ALA A 247 12.87 12.69 1.72
CA ALA A 247 11.41 12.69 1.87
C ALA A 247 10.81 11.27 1.83
N GLN A 248 11.32 10.41 0.96
CA GLN A 248 10.90 9.00 0.91
C GLN A 248 11.30 8.24 2.17
N ILE A 249 12.53 8.42 2.66
CA ILE A 249 13.00 7.85 3.92
C ILE A 249 12.09 8.28 5.09
N TRP A 250 11.81 9.57 5.22
CA TRP A 250 10.95 10.08 6.29
C TRP A 250 9.52 9.54 6.18
N PHE A 251 9.00 9.33 4.97
CA PHE A 251 7.69 8.70 4.80
C PHE A 251 7.66 7.27 5.34
N GLU A 252 8.69 6.47 5.06
CA GLU A 252 8.80 5.11 5.59
C GLU A 252 9.04 5.09 7.12
N GLN A 253 9.84 6.02 7.66
CA GLN A 253 9.98 6.19 9.11
C GLN A 253 8.64 6.52 9.80
N PHE A 254 7.76 7.28 9.13
CA PHE A 254 6.40 7.56 9.61
C PHE A 254 5.44 6.35 9.51
N GLY A 255 5.93 5.20 9.04
CA GLY A 255 5.20 3.94 8.92
C GLY A 255 4.71 3.63 7.50
N GLY A 256 5.06 4.46 6.50
CA GLY A 256 4.78 4.19 5.09
C GLY A 256 3.29 4.04 4.75
N HIS A 257 3.02 3.28 3.70
CA HIS A 257 1.64 2.90 3.34
C HIS A 257 1.10 1.79 4.24
N SER A 258 1.91 0.83 4.69
CA SER A 258 1.47 -0.23 5.61
C SER A 258 1.23 0.21 7.06
N LYS A 259 1.38 1.51 7.38
CA LYS A 259 1.16 2.09 8.73
C LYS A 259 1.90 1.33 9.84
N GLY A 260 3.11 0.87 9.54
CA GLY A 260 3.96 0.12 10.47
C GLY A 260 3.53 -1.33 10.75
N ARG A 261 2.51 -1.88 10.06
CA ARG A 261 2.05 -3.27 10.30
C ARG A 261 3.09 -4.34 9.93
N GLY A 262 3.94 -4.06 8.95
CA GLY A 262 4.94 -5.01 8.47
C GLY A 262 4.31 -6.26 7.83
N PHE A 263 4.91 -7.43 8.07
CA PHE A 263 4.66 -8.66 7.31
C PHE A 263 3.89 -9.72 8.10
N THR A 264 3.20 -9.34 9.18
CA THR A 264 2.40 -10.26 9.99
C THR A 264 0.95 -10.33 9.48
N PRO A 265 0.46 -11.51 9.04
CA PRO A 265 -0.94 -11.67 8.64
C PRO A 265 -1.90 -11.37 9.79
N ALA A 266 -3.07 -10.83 9.48
CA ALA A 266 -4.09 -10.54 10.50
C ALA A 266 -5.50 -10.60 9.92
N VAL A 267 -6.46 -10.97 10.77
CA VAL A 267 -7.89 -10.94 10.44
C VAL A 267 -8.57 -9.93 11.36
N PHE A 268 -9.34 -9.01 10.79
CA PHE A 268 -10.12 -8.00 11.51
C PHE A 268 -11.59 -8.28 11.32
N SER A 269 -12.26 -8.56 12.42
CA SER A 269 -13.70 -8.76 12.48
C SER A 269 -14.17 -8.48 13.90
N PRO A 270 -15.49 -8.41 14.16
CA PRO A 270 -15.99 -8.37 15.52
C PRO A 270 -15.42 -9.47 16.43
N ALA A 271 -15.14 -10.66 15.88
CA ALA A 271 -14.59 -11.79 16.63
C ALA A 271 -13.12 -11.57 17.05
N THR A 272 -12.33 -10.85 16.26
CA THR A 272 -10.91 -10.59 16.54
C THR A 272 -10.64 -9.22 17.14
N ALA A 273 -11.68 -8.40 17.34
CA ALA A 273 -11.56 -7.02 17.84
C ALA A 273 -10.76 -6.90 19.16
N HIS A 274 -10.84 -7.91 20.02
CA HIS A 274 -10.13 -7.99 21.30
C HIS A 274 -8.60 -8.18 21.16
N LEU A 275 -8.12 -8.59 19.98
CA LEU A 275 -6.71 -8.74 19.64
C LEU A 275 -6.12 -7.48 18.99
N GLN A 276 -6.95 -6.46 18.76
CA GLN A 276 -6.58 -5.27 18.01
C GLN A 276 -6.21 -4.10 18.91
N SER A 277 -5.63 -3.07 18.30
CA SER A 277 -5.42 -1.78 18.96
C SER A 277 -6.70 -1.31 19.67
N PRO A 278 -6.61 -0.68 20.85
CA PRO A 278 -7.75 -0.06 21.50
C PRO A 278 -8.49 0.95 20.61
N LEU A 279 -7.85 1.48 19.56
CA LEU A 279 -8.47 2.37 18.58
C LEU A 279 -9.32 1.63 17.54
N TYR A 280 -9.49 0.32 17.61
CA TYR A 280 -10.35 -0.44 16.70
C TYR A 280 -11.81 0.10 16.69
N PRO A 281 -12.50 0.16 15.53
CA PRO A 281 -12.08 -0.22 14.17
C PRO A 281 -11.50 0.95 13.36
N LEU A 282 -10.67 1.80 13.96
CA LEU A 282 -9.93 2.86 13.27
C LEU A 282 -8.60 2.29 12.72
N PRO A 283 -8.00 2.86 11.66
CA PRO A 283 -7.21 2.10 10.67
C PRO A 283 -5.87 1.56 11.19
N PRO A 284 -5.73 0.23 11.21
CA PRO A 284 -4.51 -0.40 10.72
C PRO A 284 -4.76 -1.51 9.68
N PHE A 285 -5.84 -1.47 8.89
CA PHE A 285 -6.32 -2.63 8.09
C PHE A 285 -5.82 -2.69 6.64
N GLY A 286 -4.91 -1.82 6.23
CA GLY A 286 -4.47 -1.65 4.84
C GLY A 286 -4.76 -0.24 4.31
N THR A 287 -4.54 -0.03 3.00
CA THR A 287 -4.80 1.27 2.34
C THR A 287 -5.45 1.07 0.97
N GLY A 288 -6.03 2.14 0.44
CA GLY A 288 -6.77 2.17 -0.81
C GLY A 288 -5.99 1.81 -2.06
N ALA A 289 -4.67 1.76 -1.96
CA ALA A 289 -3.76 1.41 -3.05
C ALA A 289 -3.51 -0.10 -3.17
N ASN A 290 -3.86 -0.90 -2.15
CA ASN A 290 -3.74 -2.35 -2.19
C ASN A 290 -4.88 -2.98 -1.37
N MET A 291 -6.04 -3.06 -2.01
CA MET A 291 -7.28 -3.56 -1.40
C MET A 291 -8.11 -4.32 -2.41
N THR A 292 -8.77 -5.39 -1.99
CA THR A 292 -9.66 -6.21 -2.81
C THR A 292 -10.96 -6.43 -2.06
N PHE A 293 -12.09 -6.22 -2.73
CA PHE A 293 -13.43 -6.42 -2.17
C PHE A 293 -14.11 -7.57 -2.90
N ARG A 294 -14.83 -8.40 -2.14
CA ARG A 294 -15.75 -9.38 -2.72
C ARG A 294 -16.94 -8.71 -3.42
N PRO A 295 -17.59 -9.44 -4.34
CA PRO A 295 -18.85 -9.03 -4.96
C PRO A 295 -19.86 -8.51 -3.94
N GLY A 296 -20.48 -7.36 -4.22
CA GLY A 296 -21.56 -6.81 -3.41
C GLY A 296 -21.14 -6.12 -2.11
N VAL A 297 -19.87 -6.24 -1.67
CA VAL A 297 -19.44 -5.63 -0.40
C VAL A 297 -19.46 -4.11 -0.48
N ILE A 298 -19.00 -3.53 -1.60
CA ILE A 298 -18.96 -2.07 -1.76
C ILE A 298 -20.36 -1.49 -1.92
N GLU A 299 -21.20 -2.18 -2.68
CA GLU A 299 -22.61 -1.87 -2.82
C GLU A 299 -23.32 -1.93 -1.46
N GLY A 300 -23.01 -2.94 -0.64
CA GLY A 300 -23.54 -3.12 0.71
C GLY A 300 -23.19 -1.99 1.69
N ILE A 301 -22.01 -1.37 1.55
CA ILE A 301 -21.62 -0.18 2.34
C ILE A 301 -22.04 1.15 1.70
N GLY A 302 -22.76 1.11 0.57
CA GLY A 302 -23.27 2.29 -0.14
C GLY A 302 -22.26 3.01 -1.04
N GLY A 303 -21.21 2.32 -1.47
CA GLY A 303 -20.14 2.86 -2.31
C GLY A 303 -19.13 3.74 -1.55
N PHE A 304 -18.17 4.28 -2.31
CA PHE A 304 -17.20 5.24 -1.77
C PHE A 304 -17.84 6.61 -1.59
N ASP A 305 -17.62 7.26 -0.45
CA ASP A 305 -18.15 8.60 -0.20
C ASP A 305 -17.46 9.62 -1.11
N ALA A 306 -18.22 10.17 -2.07
CA ALA A 306 -17.73 11.13 -3.05
C ALA A 306 -17.22 12.44 -2.42
N ALA A 307 -17.50 12.72 -1.15
CA ALA A 307 -16.98 13.90 -0.46
C ALA A 307 -15.57 13.69 0.13
N LEU A 308 -15.05 12.46 0.06
CA LEU A 308 -13.72 12.05 0.49
C LEU A 308 -12.82 11.72 -0.70
N GLY A 309 -11.52 11.55 -0.42
CA GLY A 309 -10.52 11.12 -1.39
C GLY A 309 -9.82 12.20 -2.18
N ALA A 310 -8.78 11.76 -2.90
CA ALA A 310 -7.95 12.64 -3.70
C ALA A 310 -8.79 13.44 -4.71
N GLY A 311 -8.43 14.71 -4.92
CA GLY A 311 -9.20 15.63 -5.76
C GLY A 311 -10.42 16.28 -5.08
N THR A 312 -10.72 15.94 -3.83
CA THR A 312 -11.75 16.60 -2.99
C THR A 312 -11.10 17.51 -1.93
N PRO A 313 -11.87 18.44 -1.30
CA PRO A 313 -11.34 19.24 -0.18
C PRO A 313 -10.83 18.38 1.00
N ALA A 314 -11.39 17.18 1.20
CA ALA A 314 -11.01 16.26 2.28
C ALA A 314 -9.70 15.52 2.03
N MET A 315 -9.22 15.49 0.78
CA MET A 315 -7.90 14.97 0.35
C MET A 315 -7.65 13.45 0.50
N GLY A 316 -8.46 12.70 1.25
CA GLY A 316 -8.23 11.26 1.47
C GLY A 316 -9.31 10.57 2.32
N SER A 317 -8.99 9.35 2.77
CA SER A 317 -9.72 8.52 3.73
C SER A 317 -11.09 7.96 3.30
N GLU A 318 -11.37 7.97 2.01
CA GLU A 318 -12.46 7.24 1.38
C GLU A 318 -12.32 5.72 1.55
N ASP A 319 -11.08 5.20 1.48
CA ASP A 319 -10.70 3.80 1.73
C ASP A 319 -10.87 3.43 3.21
N THR A 320 -10.37 4.29 4.09
CA THR A 320 -10.47 4.15 5.54
C THR A 320 -11.93 4.10 5.97
N LEU A 321 -12.75 5.01 5.45
CA LEU A 321 -14.20 4.99 5.69
C LEU A 321 -14.84 3.71 5.17
N ALA A 322 -14.45 3.22 3.98
CA ALA A 322 -14.98 1.99 3.42
C ALA A 322 -14.67 0.78 4.30
N PHE A 323 -13.42 0.59 4.71
CA PHE A 323 -13.02 -0.47 5.64
C PHE A 323 -13.76 -0.37 6.97
N THR A 324 -13.83 0.82 7.57
CA THR A 324 -14.54 1.01 8.84
C THR A 324 -16.03 0.67 8.69
N ARG A 325 -16.68 0.99 7.57
CA ARG A 325 -18.07 0.61 7.32
C ARG A 325 -18.26 -0.90 7.19
N VAL A 326 -17.35 -1.60 6.51
CA VAL A 326 -17.37 -3.08 6.45
C VAL A 326 -17.30 -3.66 7.87
N LEU A 327 -16.35 -3.23 8.68
CA LEU A 327 -16.17 -3.74 10.06
C LEU A 327 -17.36 -3.40 10.97
N LEU A 328 -17.89 -2.17 10.89
CA LEU A 328 -19.09 -1.77 11.65
C LEU A 328 -20.36 -2.52 11.19
N GLY A 329 -20.38 -2.96 9.92
CA GLY A 329 -21.42 -3.85 9.38
C GLY A 329 -21.25 -5.32 9.78
N GLY A 330 -20.23 -5.66 10.58
CA GLY A 330 -19.93 -7.02 11.02
C GLY A 330 -19.06 -7.83 10.06
N GLY A 331 -18.56 -7.21 8.99
CA GLY A 331 -17.72 -7.85 8.00
C GLY A 331 -16.30 -8.14 8.47
N THR A 332 -15.55 -8.83 7.61
CA THR A 332 -14.20 -9.32 7.87
C THR A 332 -13.20 -8.77 6.86
N ILE A 333 -12.10 -8.20 7.37
CA ILE A 333 -10.96 -7.78 6.56
C ILE A 333 -9.78 -8.71 6.85
N VAL A 334 -9.13 -9.23 5.82
CA VAL A 334 -7.91 -10.03 5.93
C VAL A 334 -6.73 -9.22 5.42
N TYR A 335 -5.72 -9.03 6.26
CA TYR A 335 -4.43 -8.50 5.84
C TYR A 335 -3.52 -9.65 5.44
N GLN A 336 -3.26 -9.74 4.13
CA GLN A 336 -2.40 -10.73 3.49
C GLN A 336 -1.09 -10.07 3.03
N PRO A 337 -0.03 -10.07 3.85
CA PRO A 337 1.23 -9.39 3.53
C PRO A 337 1.97 -10.00 2.33
N THR A 338 1.58 -11.19 1.86
CA THR A 338 2.13 -11.77 0.63
C THR A 338 1.51 -11.16 -0.64
N ALA A 339 0.32 -10.55 -0.55
CA ALA A 339 -0.25 -9.73 -1.61
C ALA A 339 0.45 -8.37 -1.65
N LEU A 340 1.72 -8.37 -2.09
CA LEU A 340 2.63 -7.24 -1.99
C LEU A 340 2.54 -6.31 -3.22
N THR A 341 2.68 -5.01 -2.99
CA THR A 341 2.87 -4.00 -4.04
C THR A 341 4.00 -3.03 -3.66
N TRP A 342 4.59 -2.40 -4.66
CA TRP A 342 5.70 -1.44 -4.51
C TRP A 342 5.23 -0.04 -4.88
N HIS A 343 5.41 0.94 -4.00
CA HIS A 343 4.88 2.29 -4.17
C HIS A 343 5.97 3.34 -4.42
N TYR A 344 5.79 4.20 -5.42
CA TYR A 344 6.65 5.37 -5.66
C TYR A 344 6.22 6.57 -4.81
N HIS A 345 6.87 6.78 -3.65
CA HIS A 345 6.49 7.91 -2.78
C HIS A 345 6.88 9.27 -3.35
N ARG A 346 6.32 10.31 -2.74
CA ARG A 346 6.64 11.70 -3.06
C ARG A 346 8.14 11.95 -2.82
N ARG A 347 8.82 12.42 -3.86
CA ARG A 347 10.28 12.66 -3.85
C ARG A 347 10.69 13.93 -3.12
N ASP A 348 9.80 14.92 -3.04
CA ASP A 348 10.07 16.22 -2.42
C ASP A 348 9.32 16.43 -1.09
N LEU A 349 9.90 17.26 -0.23
CA LEU A 349 9.38 17.56 1.10
C LEU A 349 8.00 18.23 1.03
N ASP A 350 7.75 19.07 0.03
CA ASP A 350 6.46 19.74 -0.15
C ASP A 350 5.33 18.75 -0.47
N GLY A 351 5.61 17.76 -1.32
CA GLY A 351 4.74 16.66 -1.66
C GLY A 351 4.43 15.80 -0.45
N LEU A 352 5.46 15.44 0.32
CA LEU A 352 5.28 14.73 1.58
C LEU A 352 4.45 15.55 2.58
N ARG A 353 4.74 16.84 2.75
CA ARG A 353 3.99 17.75 3.64
C ARG A 353 2.51 17.83 3.24
N ARG A 354 2.21 17.97 1.95
CA ARG A 354 0.83 17.95 1.43
C ARG A 354 0.15 16.62 1.71
N GLN A 355 0.85 15.50 1.54
CA GLN A 355 0.34 14.16 1.87
C GLN A 355 0.04 14.04 3.37
N MET A 356 0.92 14.53 4.25
CA MET A 356 0.70 14.53 5.71
C MET A 356 -0.52 15.35 6.12
N ILE A 357 -0.71 16.54 5.54
CA ILE A 357 -1.93 17.36 5.73
C ILE A 357 -3.16 16.57 5.24
N GLY A 358 -3.06 15.94 4.07
CA GLY A 358 -4.12 15.14 3.48
C GLY A 358 -4.56 13.98 4.36
N TYR A 359 -3.62 13.22 4.92
CA TYR A 359 -3.92 12.13 5.86
C TYR A 359 -4.64 12.64 7.12
N GLY A 360 -4.20 13.77 7.68
CA GLY A 360 -4.86 14.35 8.83
C GLY A 360 -6.28 14.82 8.52
N ALA A 361 -6.44 15.58 7.42
CA ALA A 361 -7.73 16.12 7.00
C ALA A 361 -8.71 15.02 6.59
N GLY A 362 -8.25 14.01 5.86
CA GLY A 362 -9.03 12.86 5.46
C GLY A 362 -9.55 12.09 6.66
N LEU A 363 -8.70 11.81 7.64
CA LEU A 363 -9.08 11.02 8.81
C LEU A 363 -10.25 11.65 9.58
N THR A 364 -10.15 12.94 9.92
CA THR A 364 -11.23 13.61 10.64
C THR A 364 -12.43 13.94 9.76
N ALA A 365 -12.25 14.05 8.44
CA ALA A 365 -13.36 14.10 7.47
C ALA A 365 -14.14 12.77 7.45
N ALA A 366 -13.46 11.62 7.47
CA ALA A 366 -14.08 10.30 7.56
C ALA A 366 -14.84 10.12 8.88
N TYR A 367 -14.30 10.58 10.02
CA TYR A 367 -15.04 10.58 11.29
C TYR A 367 -16.28 11.45 11.24
N THR A 368 -16.18 12.62 10.59
CA THR A 368 -17.33 13.51 10.38
C THR A 368 -18.39 12.83 9.53
N SER A 369 -17.99 12.08 8.49
CA SER A 369 -18.90 11.25 7.68
C SER A 369 -19.62 10.19 8.52
N LEU A 370 -18.89 9.46 9.37
CA LEU A 370 -19.46 8.45 10.28
C LEU A 370 -20.46 9.06 11.28
N ILE A 371 -20.09 10.14 11.97
CA ILE A 371 -20.95 10.80 12.97
C ILE A 371 -22.22 11.35 12.33
N LEU A 372 -22.13 11.94 11.13
CA LEU A 372 -23.30 12.45 10.41
C LEU A 372 -24.20 11.33 9.87
N SER A 373 -23.67 10.12 9.68
CA SER A 373 -24.42 8.95 9.23
C SER A 373 -25.08 8.21 10.40
N ASP A 374 -24.36 8.07 11.51
CA ASP A 374 -24.86 7.48 12.77
C ASP A 374 -24.27 8.24 13.98
N PRO A 375 -25.06 9.11 14.63
CA PRO A 375 -24.61 9.87 15.80
C PRO A 375 -24.14 9.01 16.98
N ARG A 376 -24.55 7.72 17.07
CA ARG A 376 -24.12 6.82 18.15
C ARG A 376 -22.62 6.51 18.11
N VAL A 377 -21.99 6.63 16.93
CA VAL A 377 -20.53 6.51 16.77
C VAL A 377 -19.79 7.50 17.67
N LEU A 378 -20.37 8.66 17.98
CA LEU A 378 -19.77 9.66 18.87
C LEU A 378 -19.50 9.10 20.27
N VAL A 379 -20.36 8.21 20.79
CA VAL A 379 -20.15 7.58 22.10
C VAL A 379 -18.92 6.68 22.08
N GLY A 380 -18.75 5.90 21.00
CA GLY A 380 -17.58 5.07 20.79
C GLY A 380 -16.30 5.92 20.69
N LEU A 381 -16.31 6.94 19.84
CA LEU A 381 -15.18 7.85 19.68
C LEU A 381 -14.82 8.58 20.98
N ALA A 382 -15.81 9.04 21.75
CA ALA A 382 -15.60 9.70 23.03
C ALA A 382 -14.87 8.79 24.04
N ARG A 383 -15.20 7.49 24.06
CA ARG A 383 -14.50 6.49 24.90
C ARG A 383 -13.04 6.28 24.49
N LEU A 384 -12.71 6.54 23.22
CA LEU A 384 -11.34 6.43 22.70
C LEU A 384 -10.50 7.68 22.95
N VAL A 385 -11.11 8.83 23.31
CA VAL A 385 -10.39 10.10 23.50
C VAL A 385 -9.24 9.98 24.52
N PRO A 386 -9.41 9.38 25.70
CA PRO A 386 -8.29 9.25 26.65
C PRO A 386 -7.13 8.45 26.08
N THR A 387 -7.43 7.37 25.35
CA THR A 387 -6.41 6.54 24.70
C THR A 387 -5.73 7.29 23.57
N ALA A 388 -6.48 8.02 22.74
CA ALA A 388 -5.93 8.83 21.65
C ALA A 388 -5.06 9.98 22.19
N LEU A 389 -5.44 10.63 23.30
CA LEU A 389 -4.64 11.66 23.94
C LEU A 389 -3.36 11.09 24.55
N ARG A 390 -3.43 9.90 25.16
CA ARG A 390 -2.24 9.20 25.67
C ARG A 390 -1.29 8.83 24.53
N ASP A 391 -1.80 8.23 23.46
CA ASP A 391 -1.01 7.89 22.26
C ASP A 391 -0.37 9.14 21.62
N LEU A 392 -1.06 10.28 21.59
CA LEU A 392 -0.49 11.52 21.05
C LEU A 392 0.61 12.17 21.92
N THR A 393 0.73 11.76 23.19
CA THR A 393 1.60 12.40 24.21
C THR A 393 2.67 11.47 24.77
N SER A 394 2.58 10.15 24.55
CA SER A 394 3.59 9.18 24.97
C SER A 394 4.76 9.09 23.99
N ASP A 395 5.98 8.97 24.50
CA ASP A 395 7.17 8.71 23.69
C ASP A 395 7.09 7.34 22.96
N ASP A 396 6.32 6.39 23.52
CA ASP A 396 6.01 5.05 22.96
C ASP A 396 4.85 5.04 21.94
N SER A 397 4.45 6.18 21.37
CA SER A 397 3.37 6.17 20.38
C SER A 397 3.76 5.33 19.16
N LEU A 398 2.80 4.59 18.61
CA LEU A 398 2.97 3.85 17.34
C LEU A 398 3.42 4.74 16.18
N ARG A 399 3.29 6.06 16.33
CA ARG A 399 3.66 7.08 15.33
C ARG A 399 5.02 7.74 15.58
N SER A 400 5.62 7.59 16.76
CA SER A 400 6.87 8.26 17.14
C SER A 400 8.01 7.30 17.46
N ALA A 401 7.71 6.07 17.89
CA ALA A 401 8.71 5.11 18.36
C ALA A 401 9.73 4.68 17.26
N GLY A 402 9.40 4.85 15.98
CA GLY A 402 10.27 4.54 14.83
C GLY A 402 10.90 5.75 14.13
N LEU A 403 10.71 6.97 14.66
CA LEU A 403 11.25 8.18 14.03
C LEU A 403 12.72 8.38 14.40
N GLU A 404 13.59 8.51 13.39
CA GLU A 404 14.99 8.86 13.60
C GLU A 404 15.14 10.34 13.98
N ALA A 405 16.31 10.71 14.53
CA ALA A 405 16.59 12.08 14.98
C ALA A 405 16.53 13.13 13.85
N ASP A 406 16.68 12.70 12.60
CA ASP A 406 16.64 13.55 11.41
C ASP A 406 15.20 13.80 10.89
N PHE A 407 14.17 13.20 11.49
CA PHE A 407 12.79 13.34 11.06
C PHE A 407 12.27 14.79 11.26
N PRO A 408 11.71 15.46 10.22
CA PRO A 408 11.23 16.83 10.33
C PRO A 408 9.97 16.91 11.19
N ARG A 409 10.09 17.48 12.40
CA ARG A 409 8.95 17.71 13.32
C ARG A 409 7.80 18.50 12.68
N GLU A 410 8.08 19.31 11.67
CA GLU A 410 7.05 20.04 10.94
C GLU A 410 6.03 19.15 10.22
N LEU A 411 6.40 17.91 9.86
CA LEU A 411 5.51 16.92 9.25
C LEU A 411 4.44 16.45 10.24
N MET A 412 4.81 16.28 11.52
CA MET A 412 3.85 15.97 12.59
C MET A 412 2.87 17.13 12.78
N GLY A 413 3.40 18.35 12.80
CA GLY A 413 2.57 19.56 12.84
C GLY A 413 1.63 19.67 11.63
N ALA A 414 2.09 19.28 10.44
CA ALA A 414 1.30 19.30 9.21
C ALA A 414 0.12 18.32 9.27
N ASN A 415 0.35 17.09 9.76
CA ASN A 415 -0.71 16.11 9.98
C ASN A 415 -1.76 16.61 10.98
N ARG A 416 -1.33 17.12 12.14
CA ARG A 416 -2.22 17.68 13.18
C ARG A 416 -3.05 18.87 12.66
N ARG A 417 -2.44 19.80 11.91
CA ARG A 417 -3.17 20.90 11.26
C ARG A 417 -4.21 20.39 10.27
N GLY A 418 -3.89 19.34 9.50
CA GLY A 418 -4.84 18.65 8.64
C GLY A 418 -6.08 18.20 9.41
N MET A 419 -5.87 17.48 10.52
CA MET A 419 -6.95 16.96 11.38
C MET A 419 -7.93 18.04 11.84
N LEU A 420 -7.46 19.25 12.19
CA LEU A 420 -8.33 20.36 12.61
C LEU A 420 -9.27 20.84 11.49
N THR A 421 -8.88 20.67 10.23
CA THR A 421 -9.63 21.19 9.08
C THR A 421 -10.56 20.16 8.43
N GLY A 422 -10.40 18.87 8.73
CA GLY A 422 -11.14 17.78 8.09
C GLY A 422 -12.67 17.90 8.16
N PRO A 423 -13.30 18.23 9.30
CA PRO A 423 -14.76 18.36 9.37
C PRO A 423 -15.31 19.41 8.40
N PHE A 424 -14.69 20.59 8.36
CA PHE A 424 -15.09 21.66 7.44
C PHE A 424 -14.86 21.28 5.98
N ARG A 425 -13.75 20.60 5.69
CA ARG A 425 -13.42 20.08 4.35
C ARG A 425 -14.43 19.03 3.89
N TYR A 426 -14.88 18.14 4.77
CA TYR A 426 -15.93 17.17 4.45
C TYR A 426 -17.25 17.86 4.05
N LEU A 427 -17.70 18.83 4.86
CA LEU A 427 -18.90 19.60 4.57
C LEU A 427 -18.79 20.38 3.26
N ALA A 428 -17.62 20.96 2.98
CA ALA A 428 -17.33 21.60 1.70
C ALA A 428 -17.39 20.59 0.53
N GLY A 429 -16.85 19.39 0.71
CA GLY A 429 -16.96 18.28 -0.25
C GLY A 429 -18.41 17.89 -0.55
N ARG A 430 -19.25 17.72 0.48
CA ARG A 430 -20.69 17.44 0.30
C ARG A 430 -21.41 18.54 -0.48
N ARG A 431 -21.11 19.82 -0.17
CA ARG A 431 -21.68 20.97 -0.90
C ARG A 431 -21.24 20.97 -2.36
N ARG A 432 -19.96 20.70 -2.64
CA ARG A 432 -19.42 20.57 -4.00
C ARG A 432 -20.14 19.47 -4.77
N ASN A 433 -20.35 18.30 -4.16
CA ASN A 433 -21.02 17.17 -4.83
C ASN A 433 -22.47 17.44 -5.16
N ARG A 434 -23.21 18.14 -4.27
CA ARG A 434 -24.57 18.59 -4.59
C ARG A 434 -24.61 19.49 -5.83
N ARG A 435 -23.65 20.41 -5.96
CA ARG A 435 -23.52 21.29 -7.14
C ARG A 435 -23.16 20.52 -8.41
N LEU A 436 -22.20 19.60 -8.33
CA LEU A 436 -21.81 18.76 -9.47
C LEU A 436 -22.98 17.92 -9.98
N ARG A 437 -23.74 17.29 -9.08
CA ARG A 437 -24.92 16.48 -9.43
C ARG A 437 -26.06 17.32 -10.01
N ALA A 438 -26.28 18.54 -9.50
CA ALA A 438 -27.27 19.45 -10.05
C ALA A 438 -26.91 19.93 -11.46
N GLY A 439 -25.61 20.13 -11.74
CA GLY A 439 -25.13 20.52 -13.06
C GLY A 439 -25.13 19.39 -14.10
N SER A 440 -24.97 18.13 -13.67
CA SER A 440 -24.96 16.96 -14.57
C SER A 440 -26.36 16.43 -14.92
N GLY A 441 -27.42 16.89 -14.25
CA GLY A 441 -28.81 16.50 -14.54
C GLY A 441 -29.54 17.41 -15.54
N GLY A 442 -28.81 18.33 -16.18
CA GLY A 442 -29.35 19.33 -17.13
C GLY A 442 -28.89 19.15 -18.59
N THR A 443 -28.34 17.99 -18.93
CA THR A 443 -27.94 17.56 -20.27
C THR A 443 -28.44 16.16 -20.50
#